data_AF-A0A369QJZ6-F1
#
_entry.id   AF-A0A369QJZ6-F1
#
_cell.length_a   1.000
_cell.length_b   1.000
_cell.length_c   1.000
_cell.angle_alpha   90.00
_cell.angle_beta   90.00
_cell.angle_gamma   90.00
#
_symmetry.space_group_name_H-M   'P 1'
#
loop_
_entity.id
_entity.type
_entity.pdbx_description
1 polymer ?
#
loop_
_entity_poly.entity_id
_entity_poly.type
_entity_poly.pdbx_seq_one_letter_code
_entity_poly.pdbx_strand_id
1 'polypeptide(L)'
;MNYTSTFNQAYPAPLEFQSTALVKLLSRPKTRKEVAAEYNVHPCTLKRWLQRCQINKKDNSLLTVLDLRLIYDNFGIPVLA
;
A
#
# COMPACT_ATOMS: atom_id res chain seq x y z
N MET A 1 21.59 16.80 42.56
CA MET A 1 20.14 16.56 42.43
C MET A 1 19.77 16.63 40.96
N ASN A 2 18.95 15.66 40.52
CA ASN A 2 18.31 15.48 39.22
C ASN A 2 19.13 14.78 38.11
N TYR A 3 18.84 13.48 38.00
CA TYR A 3 19.09 12.58 36.90
C TYR A 3 18.04 12.78 35.79
N THR A 4 18.47 12.76 34.53
CA THR A 4 17.83 12.11 33.36
C THR A 4 18.78 12.32 32.17
N SER A 5 19.58 11.35 31.73
CA SER A 5 19.18 10.11 31.06
C SER A 5 18.06 10.34 30.06
N THR A 6 18.43 10.59 28.80
CA THR A 6 18.12 9.70 27.66
C THR A 6 18.59 10.45 26.41
N PHE A 7 19.80 10.14 25.94
CA PHE A 7 20.20 10.44 24.56
C PHE A 7 19.38 9.49 23.67
N ASN A 8 18.11 9.86 23.46
CA ASN A 8 17.22 9.16 22.56
C ASN A 8 17.85 9.25 21.18
N GLN A 9 18.36 8.10 20.74
CA GLN A 9 18.43 7.67 19.35
C GLN A 9 17.71 8.66 18.44
N ALA A 10 18.48 9.55 17.81
CA ALA A 10 18.00 10.31 16.67
C ALA A 10 17.81 9.27 15.55
N TYR A 11 16.67 8.58 15.61
CA TYR A 11 16.03 8.10 14.39
C TYR A 11 15.99 9.32 13.48
N PRO A 12 16.66 9.30 12.31
CA PRO A 12 16.43 10.34 11.34
C PRO A 12 14.92 10.36 11.08
N ALA A 13 14.34 11.55 11.14
CA ALA A 13 12.91 11.84 11.06
C ALA A 13 12.16 10.86 10.13
N PRO A 14 11.01 10.31 10.55
CA PRO A 14 10.35 9.22 9.84
C PRO A 14 9.81 9.72 8.50
N LEU A 15 10.54 9.49 7.39
CA LEU A 15 10.02 9.29 6.03
C LEU A 15 8.86 10.22 5.57
N GLU A 16 8.83 11.48 6.02
CA GLU A 16 7.68 12.39 5.81
C GLU A 16 7.45 12.78 4.34
N PHE A 17 8.38 12.47 3.43
CA PHE A 17 8.30 12.89 2.04
C PHE A 17 7.83 11.81 1.05
N GLN A 18 7.63 10.56 1.48
CA GLN A 18 7.27 9.47 0.55
C GLN A 18 5.77 9.14 0.44
N SER A 19 4.87 9.70 1.26
CA SER A 19 3.61 8.99 1.51
C SER A 19 2.29 9.77 1.42
N THR A 20 2.20 11.00 0.92
CA THR A 20 0.87 11.61 0.69
C THR A 20 0.05 10.81 -0.34
N ALA A 21 0.69 10.35 -1.42
CA ALA A 21 0.04 9.52 -2.43
C ALA A 21 -0.32 8.12 -1.89
N LEU A 22 0.60 7.46 -1.19
CA LEU A 22 0.36 6.15 -0.61
C LEU A 22 -0.73 6.19 0.47
N VAL A 23 -0.72 7.18 1.37
CA VAL A 23 -1.75 7.35 2.39
C VAL A 23 -3.12 7.57 1.73
N LYS A 24 -3.17 8.36 0.65
CA LYS A 24 -4.41 8.55 -0.12
C LYS A 24 -4.87 7.26 -0.77
N LEU A 25 -3.98 6.48 -1.36
CA LEU A 25 -4.31 5.21 -2.01
C LEU A 25 -4.72 4.11 -1.01
N LEU A 26 -4.15 4.14 0.20
CA LEU A 26 -4.42 3.22 1.30
C LEU A 26 -5.55 3.71 2.24
N SER A 27 -6.15 4.87 1.95
CA SER A 27 -7.19 5.48 2.80
C SER A 27 -8.48 4.67 2.86
N ARG A 28 -8.77 3.85 1.85
CA ARG A 28 -9.98 3.04 1.77
C ARG A 28 -9.74 1.67 1.14
N PRO A 29 -10.51 0.66 1.53
CA PRO A 29 -10.57 -0.58 0.77
C PRO A 29 -11.08 -0.31 -0.65
N LYS A 30 -10.53 -1.02 -1.62
CA LYS A 30 -10.86 -0.86 -3.04
C LYS A 30 -11.23 -2.19 -3.65
N THR A 31 -12.08 -2.16 -4.65
CA THR A 31 -12.30 -3.33 -5.49
C THR A 31 -11.10 -3.56 -6.40
N ARG A 32 -10.93 -4.81 -6.84
CA ARG A 32 -9.92 -5.15 -7.84
C ARG A 32 -10.09 -4.36 -9.14
N LYS A 33 -11.31 -3.97 -9.52
CA LYS A 33 -11.54 -3.14 -10.71
C LYS A 33 -10.98 -1.73 -10.53
N GLU A 34 -11.19 -1.11 -9.36
CA GLU A 34 -10.62 0.20 -9.04
C GLU A 34 -9.09 0.15 -9.06
N VAL A 35 -8.49 -0.83 -8.39
CA VAL A 35 -7.02 -0.98 -8.40
C VAL A 35 -6.52 -1.25 -9.82
N ALA A 36 -7.20 -2.07 -10.61
CA ALA A 36 -6.79 -2.32 -11.98
C ALA A 36 -6.82 -1.04 -12.83
N ALA A 37 -7.83 -0.19 -12.62
CA ALA A 37 -7.92 1.13 -13.26
C ALA A 37 -6.77 2.06 -12.85
N GLU A 38 -6.40 2.08 -11.56
CA GLU A 38 -5.26 2.87 -11.06
C GLU A 38 -3.93 2.50 -11.72
N TYR A 39 -3.74 1.22 -12.03
CA TYR A 39 -2.55 0.74 -12.74
C TYR A 39 -2.70 0.75 -14.26
N ASN A 40 -3.86 1.16 -14.80
CA ASN A 40 -4.20 1.04 -16.22
C ASN A 40 -4.01 -0.39 -16.76
N VAL A 41 -4.33 -1.40 -15.96
CA VAL A 41 -4.24 -2.82 -16.34
C VAL A 41 -5.62 -3.46 -16.40
N HIS A 42 -5.73 -4.55 -17.16
CA HIS A 42 -6.95 -5.34 -17.16
C HIS A 42 -7.15 -6.05 -15.80
N PRO A 43 -8.37 -6.19 -15.27
CA PRO A 43 -8.63 -6.88 -13.99
C PRO A 43 -8.09 -8.31 -13.92
N CYS A 44 -7.98 -9.00 -15.07
CA CYS A 44 -7.34 -10.32 -15.15
C CYS A 44 -5.83 -10.28 -14.85
N THR A 45 -5.14 -9.22 -15.25
CA THR A 45 -3.72 -9.00 -14.92
C THR A 45 -3.57 -8.82 -13.42
N LEU A 46 -4.41 -7.98 -12.82
CA LEU A 46 -4.41 -7.79 -11.38
C LEU A 46 -4.77 -9.07 -10.60
N LYS A 47 -5.66 -9.91 -11.13
CA LYS A 47 -5.93 -11.25 -10.55
C LYS A 47 -4.65 -12.11 -10.47
N ARG A 48 -3.82 -12.11 -11.51
CA ARG A 48 -2.53 -12.84 -11.50
C ARG A 48 -1.56 -12.25 -10.49
N TRP A 49 -1.56 -10.93 -10.33
CA TRP A 49 -0.72 -10.24 -9.33
C TRP A 49 -1.12 -10.62 -7.91
N LEU A 50 -2.43 -10.63 -7.61
CA LEU A 50 -2.96 -11.08 -6.32
C LEU A 50 -2.56 -12.53 -6.03
N GLN A 51 -2.64 -13.43 -7.02
CA GLN A 51 -2.20 -14.81 -6.88
C GLN A 51 -0.70 -14.90 -6.56
N ARG A 52 0.13 -14.08 -7.21
CA ARG A 52 1.58 -14.00 -6.94
C ARG A 52 1.87 -13.51 -5.51
N CYS A 53 1.02 -12.63 -4.99
CA CYS A 53 1.01 -12.15 -3.63
C CYS A 53 0.32 -13.11 -2.62
N GLN A 54 -0.13 -14.29 -3.07
CA GLN A 54 -0.88 -15.27 -2.28
C GLN A 54 -2.22 -14.75 -1.71
N ILE A 55 -2.80 -13.72 -2.33
CA ILE A 55 -4.08 -13.13 -1.96
C ILE A 55 -5.19 -13.84 -2.73
N ASN A 56 -5.86 -14.80 -2.08
CA ASN A 56 -7.00 -15.53 -2.64
C ASN A 56 -8.33 -14.86 -2.26
N LYS A 57 -8.65 -13.74 -2.91
CA LYS A 57 -9.94 -13.05 -2.75
C LYS A 57 -10.91 -13.33 -3.89
N LYS A 58 -12.20 -13.44 -3.56
CA LYS A 58 -13.27 -13.60 -4.55
C LYS A 58 -13.36 -12.35 -5.42
N ASP A 59 -13.89 -12.52 -6.64
CA ASP A 59 -13.85 -11.47 -7.66
C ASP A 59 -14.49 -10.13 -7.24
N ASN A 60 -15.49 -10.18 -6.35
CA ASN A 60 -16.23 -9.03 -5.84
C ASN A 60 -15.83 -8.64 -4.41
N SER A 61 -14.79 -9.26 -3.85
CA SER A 61 -14.29 -8.91 -2.52
C SER A 61 -13.45 -7.64 -2.56
N LEU A 62 -13.59 -6.82 -1.53
CA LEU A 62 -12.75 -5.66 -1.32
C LEU A 62 -11.33 -6.08 -0.92
N LEU A 63 -10.33 -5.44 -1.54
CA LEU A 63 -8.92 -5.50 -1.14
C LEU A 63 -8.76 -4.58 0.07
N THR A 64 -8.26 -5.14 1.18
CA THR A 64 -8.00 -4.37 2.39
C THR A 64 -6.75 -3.53 2.19
N VAL A 65 -6.53 -2.59 3.10
CA VAL A 65 -5.32 -1.75 3.11
C VAL A 65 -4.03 -2.59 3.10
N LEU A 66 -4.03 -3.74 3.79
CA LEU A 66 -2.89 -4.66 3.78
C LEU A 66 -2.66 -5.30 2.41
N ASP A 67 -3.72 -5.74 1.73
CA ASP A 67 -3.62 -6.29 0.38
C ASP A 67 -3.07 -5.24 -0.60
N LEU A 68 -3.62 -4.02 -0.53
CA LEU A 68 -3.18 -2.90 -1.36
C LEU A 68 -1.72 -2.56 -1.12
N ARG A 69 -1.29 -2.49 0.15
CA ARG A 69 0.10 -2.24 0.51
C ARG A 69 1.02 -3.31 -0.06
N LEU A 70 0.64 -4.58 0.01
CA LEU A 70 1.45 -5.67 -0.49
C LEU A 70 1.56 -5.66 -2.02
N ILE A 71 0.50 -5.28 -2.73
CA ILE A 71 0.53 -5.05 -4.18
C ILE A 71 1.46 -3.87 -4.50
N TYR A 72 1.30 -2.74 -3.80
CA TYR A 72 2.06 -1.52 -4.09
C TYR A 72 3.56 -1.68 -3.79
N ASP A 73 3.89 -2.49 -2.79
CA ASP A 73 5.27 -2.86 -2.46
C ASP A 73 5.90 -3.77 -3.54
N ASN A 74 5.12 -4.72 -4.08
CA ASN A 74 5.61 -5.67 -5.09
C ASN A 74 5.63 -5.10 -6.54
N PHE A 75 4.67 -4.24 -6.88
CA PHE A 75 4.44 -3.75 -8.25
C PHE A 75 4.73 -2.25 -8.42
N GLY A 76 5.07 -1.55 -7.34
CA GLY A 76 5.30 -0.11 -7.33
C GLY A 76 4.02 0.69 -7.06
N ILE A 77 4.17 1.97 -6.70
CA ILE A 77 3.02 2.85 -6.44
C ILE A 77 2.37 3.20 -7.78
N PRO A 78 1.05 3.01 -7.95
CA PRO A 78 0.38 3.37 -9.20
C PRO A 78 0.46 4.89 -9.40
N VAL A 79 0.85 5.30 -10.60
CA VAL A 79 0.78 6.72 -11.01
C VAL A 79 -0.69 7.00 -11.28
N LEU A 80 -1.34 7.72 -10.36
CA LEU A 80 -2.71 8.19 -10.52
C LEU A 80 -2.79 8.98 -11.84
N ALA A 81 -3.40 8.38 -12.85
CA ALA A 81 -3.76 9.03 -14.11
C ALA A 81 -5.02 9.90 -13.91
#